data_AF-A0A1Y1W2G0-F1
#
_entry.id   AF-A0A1Y1W2G0-F1
#
_cell.length_a   1.000
_cell.length_b   1.000
_cell.length_c   1.000
_cell.angle_alpha   90.00
_cell.angle_beta   90.00
_cell.angle_gamma   90.00
#
_symmetry.space_group_name_H-M   'P 1'
#
loop_
_entity.id
_entity.type
_entity.pdbx_description
1 polymer ?
#
loop_
_entity_poly.entity_id
_entity_poly.type
_entity_poly.pdbx_seq_one_letter_code
_entity_poly.pdbx_strand_id
1 'polypeptide(L)' 'DDTPLYGYALLATTSVMFFVSIYSLVVSKFMPHTGIRFLDMIKDDQYYCLLVPITSLSFVVAVFWNWLGMKFFRHN' A
#
# COMPACT_ATOMS: atom_id res chain seq x y z
N ASP A 1 -27.58 2.58 6.36
CA ASP A 1 -26.41 2.91 7.21
C ASP A 1 -25.24 2.01 6.85
N ASP A 2 -24.54 2.37 5.76
CA ASP A 2 -23.41 1.59 5.22
C ASP A 2 -22.04 2.14 5.66
N THR A 3 -22.04 3.19 6.47
CA THR A 3 -20.87 3.78 7.12
C THR A 3 -19.92 2.78 7.80
N PRO A 4 -20.39 1.73 8.51
CA PRO A 4 -19.47 0.75 9.10
C PRO A 4 -18.74 -0.10 8.04
N LEU A 5 -19.38 -0.41 6.92
CA LEU A 5 -18.79 -1.22 5.85
C LEU A 5 -17.58 -0.49 5.23
N TYR A 6 -17.71 0.81 4.97
CA TYR A 6 -16.60 1.63 4.46
C TYR A 6 -15.46 1.75 5.49
N GLY A 7 -15.79 1.80 6.78
CA GLY A 7 -14.79 1.78 7.85
C GLY A 7 -13.97 0.50 7.86
N TYR A 8 -14.62 -0.67 7.78
CA TYR A 8 -13.95 -1.96 7.69
C TYR A 8 -13.14 -2.11 6.40
N ALA A 9 -13.67 -1.65 5.26
CA ALA A 9 -12.94 -1.68 3.99
C ALA A 9 -11.66 -0.84 4.06
N LEU A 10 -11.72 0.35 4.68
CA LEU A 10 -10.56 1.22 4.83
C LEU A 10 -9.51 0.60 5.76
N LEU A 11 -9.94 0.03 6.89
CA LEU A 11 -9.07 -0.72 7.81
C LEU A 11 -8.40 -1.93 7.15
N ALA A 12 -9.17 -2.73 6.40
CA ALA A 12 -8.65 -3.88 5.69
C ALA A 12 -7.61 -3.46 4.64
N THR A 13 -7.91 -2.40 3.89
CA THR A 13 -7.03 -1.91 2.83
C THR A 13 -5.71 -1.37 3.39
N THR A 14 -5.74 -0.57 4.46
CA THR A 14 -4.52 -0.06 5.09
C THR A 14 -3.69 -1.16 5.74
N SER A 15 -4.35 -2.16 6.35
CA SER A 15 -3.67 -3.32 6.92
C SER A 15 -2.94 -4.13 5.85
N VAL A 16 -3.58 -4.43 4.73
CA VAL A 16 -2.96 -5.14 3.60
C VAL A 16 -1.77 -4.37 3.05
N MET A 17 -1.92 -3.05 2.81
CA MET A 17 -0.80 -2.22 2.33
C MET A 17 0.40 -2.24 3.29
N PHE A 18 0.14 -2.22 4.59
CA PHE A 18 1.19 -2.29 5.61
C PHE A 18 1.95 -3.62 5.57
N PHE A 19 1.23 -4.75 5.53
CA PHE A 19 1.86 -6.07 5.45
C PHE A 19 2.62 -6.28 4.14
N VAL A 20 2.08 -5.83 3.01
CA VAL A 20 2.77 -5.92 1.71
C VAL A 20 4.06 -5.10 1.72
N SER A 21 4.04 -3.91 2.31
CA SER A 21 5.22 -3.04 2.42
C SER A 21 6.30 -3.68 3.32
N ILE A 22 5.92 -4.22 4.48
CA ILE A 22 6.84 -4.92 5.38
C ILE A 22 7.39 -6.19 4.74
N TYR A 23 6.53 -6.95 4.05
CA TYR A 23 6.91 -8.18 3.37
C TYR A 23 7.97 -7.90 2.29
N SER A 24 7.73 -6.87 1.48
CA SER A 24 8.65 -6.45 0.42
C SER A 24 10.00 -5.98 0.95
N LEU A 25 10.05 -5.31 2.11
CA LEU A 25 11.26 -4.73 2.69
C LEU A 25 12.14 -5.72 3.45
N VAL A 26 11.52 -6.50 4.34
CA VAL A 26 12.24 -7.29 5.35
C VAL A 26 12.14 -8.78 5.07
N VAL A 27 10.93 -9.26 4.77
CA VAL A 27 10.64 -10.70 4.71
C VAL A 27 11.16 -11.32 3.41
N SER A 28 11.06 -10.60 2.29
CA SER A 28 11.55 -11.02 0.97
C SER A 28 13.06 -11.38 0.98
N LYS A 29 13.88 -10.58 1.67
CA LYS A 29 15.33 -10.78 1.79
C LYS A 29 15.73 -11.95 2.68
N PHE A 30 14.88 -12.33 3.64
CA PHE A 30 15.20 -13.37 4.61
C PHE A 30 14.81 -14.78 4.13
N MET A 31 13.91 -14.88 3.13
CA MET A 31 13.34 -16.17 2.74
C MET A 31 14.18 -16.89 1.67
N PRO A 32 14.43 -18.21 1.82
CA PRO A 32 15.00 -19.03 0.74
C PRO A 32 14.02 -19.12 -0.45
N HIS A 33 14.52 -19.51 -1.63
CA HIS A 33 13.70 -19.63 -2.83
C HIS A 33 12.59 -20.68 -2.60
N THR A 34 11.33 -20.24 -2.54
CA THR A 34 10.16 -21.08 -2.22
C THR A 34 9.58 -21.79 -3.45
N GLY A 35 10.15 -21.58 -4.64
CA GLY A 35 9.68 -22.19 -5.90
C GLY A 35 8.39 -21.59 -6.46
N ILE A 36 7.76 -20.66 -5.75
CA ILE A 36 6.60 -19.91 -6.23
C ILE A 36 7.11 -18.71 -7.03
N ARG A 37 6.87 -18.74 -8.34
CA ARG A 37 7.41 -17.76 -9.31
C ARG A 37 7.15 -16.29 -8.95
N PHE A 38 5.99 -15.98 -8.34
CA PHE A 38 5.65 -14.62 -7.91
C PHE A 38 6.47 -14.15 -6.70
N LEU A 39 6.62 -15.02 -5.68
CA LEU A 39 7.42 -14.73 -4.49
C LEU A 39 8.91 -14.61 -4.83
N ASP A 40 9.36 -15.43 -5.77
CA ASP A 40 10.75 -15.42 -6.22
C ASP A 40 11.10 -14.14 -6.98
N MET A 41 10.17 -13.64 -7.80
CA MET A 41 10.30 -12.36 -8.49
C MET A 41 10.44 -11.18 -7.52
N ILE A 42 9.63 -11.15 -6.44
CA ILE A 42 9.70 -10.10 -5.41
C ILE A 42 11.01 -10.15 -4.64
N LYS A 43 11.56 -11.35 -4.43
CA LYS A 43 12.85 -11.53 -3.75
C LYS A 43 14.03 -11.06 -4.62
N ASP A 44 14.02 -11.42 -5.90
CA ASP A 44 15.08 -11.05 -6.85
C ASP A 44 15.09 -9.53 -7.13
N ASP A 45 13.93 -8.88 -6.96
CA ASP A 45 13.79 -7.43 -7.09
C ASP A 45 14.44 -6.67 -5.91
N GLN A 46 15.73 -6.38 -6.06
CA GLN A 46 16.52 -5.59 -5.11
C GLN A 46 16.40 -4.07 -5.35
N TYR A 47 15.99 -3.64 -6.54
CA TYR A 47 16.02 -2.23 -6.95
C TYR A 47 14.73 -1.48 -6.62
N TYR A 48 13.58 -2.15 -6.67
CA TYR A 48 12.27 -1.52 -6.44
C TYR A 48 11.68 -1.80 -5.06
N CYS A 49 12.44 -2.41 -4.17
CA CYS A 49 12.04 -2.74 -2.80
C CYS A 49 11.58 -1.50 -1.98
N LEU A 50 12.23 -0.35 -2.16
CA LEU A 50 11.84 0.94 -1.56
C LEU A 50 10.70 1.65 -2.31
N LEU A 51 10.42 1.26 -3.55
CA LEU A 51 9.35 1.87 -4.35
C LEU A 51 7.97 1.54 -3.76
N VAL A 52 7.80 0.34 -3.20
CA VAL A 52 6.53 -0.11 -2.59
C VAL A 52 6.08 0.78 -1.41
N PRO A 53 6.90 1.02 -0.37
CA PRO A 53 6.49 1.94 0.70
C PRO A 53 6.34 3.37 0.19
N ILE A 54 7.18 3.84 -0.72
CA ILE A 54 7.11 5.21 -1.25
C ILE A 54 5.81 5.44 -2.05
N THR A 55 5.42 4.48 -2.89
CA THR A 55 4.16 4.55 -3.65
C THR A 55 2.94 4.50 -2.73
N SER A 56 2.99 3.67 -1.67
CA SER A 56 1.91 3.63 -0.67
C SER A 56 1.73 4.97 0.05
N LEU A 57 2.83 5.65 0.43
CA LEU A 57 2.79 6.97 1.05
C LEU A 57 2.28 8.05 0.08
N SER A 58 2.79 8.03 -1.16
CA SER A 58 2.37 8.97 -2.21
C SER A 58 0.87 8.85 -2.51
N PHE A 59 0.34 7.62 -2.53
CA PHE A 59 -1.09 7.37 -2.74
C PHE A 59 -1.96 8.03 -1.67
N VAL A 60 -1.59 7.92 -0.38
CA VAL A 60 -2.34 8.58 0.71
C VAL A 60 -2.35 10.09 0.55
N VAL A 61 -1.20 10.69 0.21
CA VAL A 61 -1.10 12.14 -0.04
C VAL A 61 -1.98 12.55 -1.23
N ALA A 62 -1.98 11.79 -2.32
CA ALA A 62 -2.80 12.08 -3.50
C ALA A 62 -4.31 12.02 -3.19
N VAL A 63 -4.76 11.00 -2.45
CA VAL A 63 -6.16 10.87 -2.02
C VAL A 63 -6.56 12.03 -1.11
N PHE A 64 -5.70 12.39 -0.15
CA PHE A 64 -5.94 13.52 0.73
C PHE A 64 -6.06 14.83 -0.05
N TRP A 65 -5.14 15.07 -1.00
CA TRP A 65 -5.17 16.27 -1.84
C TRP A 65 -6.41 16.33 -2.73
N ASN A 66 -6.82 15.18 -3.28
CA ASN A 66 -8.04 15.07 -4.07
C ASN A 66 -9.28 15.42 -3.23
N TRP A 67 -9.38 14.88 -2.02
CA TRP A 67 -10.47 15.19 -1.09
C TRP A 67 -10.48 16.67 -0.68
N LEU A 68 -9.31 17.21 -0.37
CA LEU A 68 -9.11 18.61 -0.01
C LEU A 68 -9.53 19.53 -1.16
N GLY A 69 -9.15 19.20 -2.40
CA GLY A 69 -9.58 19.93 -3.60
C GLY A 69 -11.10 19.96 -3.76
N MET A 70 -11.77 18.80 -3.64
CA MET A 70 -13.25 18.75 -3.66
C MET A 70 -13.89 19.60 -2.57
N LYS A 71 -13.24 19.72 -1.41
CA LYS A 71 -13.73 20.54 -0.30
C LYS A 71 -13.57 22.03 -0.58
N PHE A 72 -12.44 22.45 -1.15
CA PHE A 72 -12.24 23.83 -1.59
C PHE A 72 -13.25 24.25 -2.66
N PHE A 73 -13.52 23.41 -3.68
CA PHE A 73 -14.53 23.71 -4.71
C PHE A 73 -15.98 23.75 -4.20
N ARG A 74 -16.27 23.15 -3.04
CA ARG A 74 -17.61 23.15 -2.46
C ARG A 74 -17.88 24.38 -1.61
N HIS A 75 -16.83 24.95 -1.01
CA HIS A 75 -16.94 26.08 -0.07
C HIS A 75 -16.57 27.43 -0.68
N ASN A 76 -16.20 27.48 -1.96
CA ASN A 76 -15.92 28.69 -2.74
C ASN A 76 -16.89 28.77 -3.92
#